data_AF-A0A8S2V5E5-F1
#
_entry.id   AF-A0A8S2V5E5-F1
#
_cell.length_a   1.000
_cell.length_b   1.000
_cell.length_c   1.000
_cell.angle_alpha   90.00
_cell.angle_beta   90.00
_cell.angle_gamma   90.00
#
_symmetry.space_group_name_H-M   'P 1'
#
loop_
_entity.id
_entity.type
_entity.pdbx_description
1 polymer ?
#
loop_
_entity_poly.entity_id
_entity_poly.type
_entity_poly.pdbx_seq_one_letter_code
_entity_poly.pdbx_strand_id
1 'polypeptide(L)'
;GFKLTSYDRCHIFKPVSVQALWTAYQSLHKASNQARLYNYIANNGVTHSWIEYYRNPDIRSNQTYVNEWNQMDDILSHRSDSPHLYQPLSSDEETLHARIHVKLKEIMLQVDLDEVTSKFLREQLENAFQMSLSPYKQYIDDVMLQILAQMDKPTMILPHLYLGSEWNASNFEELKANNIGYVLNVSREIDNFFPGHFKYLNVRVHDHDDADLLKEWEKTFRFINEAKANNQCCLVHCKMGISRSASTVLAYLMKENNHSFADALEHVKTRRSCINPNGGFRNQLLIYEGILAAK
;
A
#
# COMPACT_ATOMS: atom_id res chain seq x y z
N GLY A 1 -17.46 -0.87 -4.27
CA GLY A 1 -17.64 -1.63 -5.52
C GLY A 1 -17.34 -0.72 -6.69
N PHE A 2 -16.94 -1.27 -7.82
CA PHE A 2 -16.56 -0.48 -9.00
C PHE A 2 -17.17 -1.07 -10.27
N LYS A 3 -17.24 -0.24 -11.31
CA LYS A 3 -17.71 -0.63 -12.64
C LYS A 3 -16.50 -0.67 -13.58
N LEU A 4 -16.26 -1.82 -14.20
CA LEU A 4 -15.30 -1.97 -15.28
C LEU A 4 -16.05 -1.90 -16.61
N THR A 5 -15.65 -0.99 -17.48
CA THR A 5 -16.21 -0.91 -18.84
C THR A 5 -15.10 -1.22 -19.84
N SER A 6 -15.30 -2.23 -20.67
CA SER A 6 -14.38 -2.58 -21.76
C SER A 6 -15.19 -2.68 -23.05
N TYR A 7 -14.87 -1.79 -24.00
CA TYR A 7 -15.60 -1.64 -25.26
C TYR A 7 -17.12 -1.47 -25.03
N ASP A 8 -17.91 -2.52 -25.23
CA ASP A 8 -19.37 -2.57 -25.09
C ASP A 8 -19.83 -3.30 -23.80
N ARG A 9 -18.92 -3.91 -23.04
CA ARG A 9 -19.24 -4.69 -21.84
C ARG A 9 -19.00 -3.88 -20.58
N CYS A 10 -20.03 -3.82 -19.76
CA CYS A 10 -20.00 -3.23 -18.43
C CYS A 10 -20.12 -4.34 -17.38
N HIS A 11 -19.08 -4.54 -16.59
CA HIS A 11 -19.07 -5.45 -15.45
C HIS A 11 -19.12 -4.65 -14.15
N ILE A 12 -20.07 -4.98 -13.28
CA ILE A 12 -20.19 -4.38 -11.95
C ILE A 12 -19.57 -5.33 -10.94
N PHE A 13 -18.52 -4.89 -10.28
CA PHE A 13 -17.84 -5.62 -9.23
C PHE A 13 -18.34 -5.16 -7.86
N LYS A 14 -18.93 -6.09 -7.12
CA LYS A 14 -19.34 -5.92 -5.72
C LYS A 14 -18.44 -6.82 -4.86
N PRO A 15 -17.24 -6.34 -4.50
CA PRO A 15 -16.32 -7.13 -3.69
C PRO A 15 -16.94 -7.40 -2.32
N VAL A 16 -16.72 -8.61 -1.82
CA VAL A 16 -17.23 -9.10 -0.54
C VAL A 16 -16.55 -8.42 0.65
N SER A 17 -15.35 -7.86 0.44
CA SER A 17 -14.59 -7.13 1.43
C SER A 17 -13.79 -5.98 0.83
N VAL A 18 -13.25 -5.12 1.69
CA VAL A 18 -12.34 -4.02 1.32
C VAL A 18 -11.03 -4.59 0.78
N GLN A 19 -10.56 -5.72 1.32
CA GLN A 19 -9.40 -6.39 0.75
C GLN A 19 -9.68 -6.94 -0.65
N ALA A 20 -10.82 -7.60 -0.87
CA ALA A 20 -11.21 -8.06 -2.20
C ALA A 20 -11.35 -6.91 -3.21
N LEU A 21 -11.82 -5.74 -2.75
CA LEU A 21 -11.87 -4.52 -3.55
C LEU A 21 -10.46 -4.10 -4.00
N TRP A 22 -9.51 -4.06 -3.07
CA TRP A 22 -8.12 -3.68 -3.31
C TRP A 22 -7.41 -4.62 -4.28
N THR A 23 -7.51 -5.94 -4.05
CA THR A 23 -6.91 -6.95 -4.93
C THR A 23 -7.43 -6.86 -6.37
N ALA A 24 -8.75 -6.65 -6.53
CA ALA A 24 -9.35 -6.48 -7.84
C ALA A 24 -8.87 -5.19 -8.51
N TYR A 25 -8.75 -4.10 -7.75
CA TYR A 25 -8.20 -2.84 -8.23
C TYR A 25 -6.74 -2.98 -8.71
N GLN A 26 -5.86 -3.59 -7.90
CA GLN A 26 -4.47 -3.86 -8.27
C GLN A 26 -4.36 -4.73 -9.53
N SER A 27 -5.17 -5.79 -9.61
CA SER A 27 -5.19 -6.71 -10.76
C SER A 27 -5.57 -5.98 -12.05
N LEU A 28 -6.59 -5.12 -11.99
CA LEU A 28 -7.00 -4.29 -13.13
C LEU A 28 -5.94 -3.27 -13.51
N HIS A 29 -5.29 -2.64 -12.52
CA HIS A 29 -4.21 -1.71 -12.79
C HIS A 29 -3.03 -2.40 -13.47
N LYS A 30 -2.64 -3.59 -13.00
CA LYS A 30 -1.59 -4.42 -13.62
C LYS A 30 -1.94 -4.83 -15.05
N ALA A 31 -3.14 -5.36 -15.27
CA ALA A 31 -3.63 -5.75 -16.59
C ALA A 31 -3.67 -4.55 -17.55
N SER A 32 -4.15 -3.39 -17.07
CA SER A 32 -4.17 -2.15 -17.84
C SER A 32 -2.75 -1.68 -18.19
N ASN A 33 -1.80 -1.81 -17.26
CA ASN A 33 -0.42 -1.44 -17.51
C ASN A 33 0.26 -2.35 -18.53
N GLN A 34 0.04 -3.66 -18.44
CA GLN A 34 0.52 -4.61 -19.45
C GLN A 34 -0.12 -4.35 -20.82
N ALA A 35 -1.43 -4.08 -20.86
CA ALA A 35 -2.10 -3.74 -22.11
C ALA A 35 -1.51 -2.47 -22.76
N ARG A 36 -1.18 -1.45 -21.97
CA ARG A 36 -0.48 -0.24 -22.45
C ARG A 36 0.94 -0.54 -22.93
N LEU A 37 1.71 -1.32 -22.17
CA LEU A 37 3.11 -1.64 -22.50
C LEU A 37 3.23 -2.46 -23.79
N TYR A 38 2.32 -3.41 -24.00
CA TYR A 38 2.34 -4.31 -25.16
C TYR A 38 1.37 -3.90 -26.28
N ASN A 39 0.73 -2.72 -26.18
CA ASN A 39 -0.34 -2.29 -27.08
C ASN A 39 -1.39 -3.40 -27.32
N TYR A 40 -1.72 -4.18 -26.28
CA TYR A 40 -2.67 -5.27 -26.40
C TYR A 40 -4.09 -4.71 -26.53
N ILE A 41 -4.63 -4.81 -27.74
CA ILE A 41 -5.99 -4.39 -28.07
C ILE A 41 -6.71 -5.65 -28.55
N ALA A 42 -7.74 -6.05 -27.81
CA ALA A 42 -8.56 -7.19 -28.19
C ALA A 42 -9.21 -6.91 -29.55
N ASN A 43 -9.01 -7.84 -30.50
CA ASN A 43 -9.42 -7.81 -31.91
C ASN A 43 -8.64 -6.82 -32.79
N ASN A 44 -7.49 -7.26 -33.32
CA ASN A 44 -6.80 -6.81 -34.55
C ASN A 44 -7.27 -5.46 -35.16
N GLY A 45 -7.10 -4.36 -34.43
CA GLY A 45 -7.51 -3.03 -34.87
C GLY A 45 -6.35 -2.06 -34.92
N VAL A 46 -6.23 -1.33 -36.03
CA VAL A 46 -5.24 -0.27 -36.27
C VAL A 46 -5.55 1.03 -35.49
N THR A 47 -6.24 0.92 -34.36
CA THR A 47 -6.90 2.05 -33.69
C THR A 47 -5.94 3.09 -33.11
N HIS A 48 -4.62 2.86 -33.12
CA HIS A 48 -3.59 3.79 -32.65
C HIS A 48 -2.45 4.03 -33.65
N SER A 49 -2.56 3.58 -34.92
CA SER A 49 -1.57 3.94 -35.96
C SER A 49 -1.49 5.45 -36.19
N TRP A 50 -2.58 6.18 -35.93
CA TRP A 50 -2.59 7.64 -35.94
C TRP A 50 -1.66 8.25 -34.89
N ILE A 51 -1.30 7.56 -33.80
CA ILE A 51 -0.34 8.08 -32.83
C ILE A 51 1.04 8.24 -33.47
N GLU A 52 1.43 7.37 -34.41
CA GLU A 52 2.69 7.51 -35.15
C GLU A 52 2.69 8.75 -36.04
N TYR A 53 1.53 9.14 -36.59
CA TYR A 53 1.39 10.42 -37.28
C TYR A 53 1.72 11.58 -36.32
N TYR A 54 1.18 11.58 -35.09
CA TYR A 54 1.41 12.64 -34.09
C TYR A 54 2.77 12.64 -33.39
N ARG A 55 3.53 11.54 -33.45
CA ARG A 55 4.92 11.50 -32.95
C ARG A 55 5.92 12.08 -33.94
N ASN A 56 5.52 12.36 -35.18
CA ASN A 56 6.41 12.96 -36.16
C ASN A 56 6.72 14.43 -35.76
N PRO A 57 7.98 14.79 -35.50
CA PRO A 57 8.37 16.16 -35.14
C PRO A 57 8.12 17.18 -36.27
N ASP A 58 7.86 16.73 -37.50
CA ASP A 58 7.61 17.57 -38.67
C ASP A 58 6.13 17.90 -38.92
N ILE A 59 5.22 17.59 -37.97
CA ILE A 59 3.81 17.98 -38.11
C ILE A 59 3.70 19.49 -38.02
N ARG A 60 3.36 20.09 -39.15
CA ARG A 60 3.05 21.51 -39.27
C ARG A 60 1.65 21.65 -39.85
N SER A 61 0.76 22.32 -39.12
CA SER A 61 -0.51 22.76 -39.68
C SER A 61 -0.27 23.94 -40.64
N ASN A 62 -1.06 24.06 -41.71
CA ASN A 62 -0.98 25.22 -42.58
C ASN A 62 -1.25 26.49 -41.77
N GLN A 63 -0.38 27.50 -41.92
CA GLN A 63 -0.43 28.74 -41.14
C GLN A 63 -1.79 29.45 -41.25
N THR A 64 -2.50 29.31 -42.36
CA THR A 64 -3.84 29.89 -42.54
C THR A 64 -4.84 29.29 -41.54
N TYR A 65 -4.84 27.97 -41.35
CA TYR A 65 -5.71 27.31 -40.37
C TYR A 65 -5.30 27.57 -38.92
N VAL A 66 -4.00 27.75 -38.66
CA VAL A 66 -3.50 28.16 -37.34
C VAL A 66 -3.96 29.59 -37.01
N ASN A 67 -3.90 30.49 -37.99
CA ASN A 67 -4.36 31.87 -37.82
C ASN A 67 -5.89 31.93 -37.64
N GLU A 68 -6.63 31.10 -38.37
CA GLU A 68 -8.09 30.97 -38.24
C GLU A 68 -8.47 30.40 -36.86
N TRP A 69 -7.81 29.32 -36.41
CA TRP A 69 -7.99 28.75 -35.06
C TRP A 69 -7.69 29.76 -33.95
N ASN A 70 -6.65 30.59 -34.10
CA ASN A 70 -6.30 31.62 -33.13
C ASN A 70 -7.19 32.87 -33.20
N GLN A 71 -8.05 33.02 -34.22
CA GLN A 71 -9.03 34.10 -34.33
C GLN A 71 -10.42 33.69 -33.82
N MET A 72 -10.68 32.40 -33.63
CA MET A 72 -11.97 31.90 -33.15
C MET A 72 -12.02 31.94 -31.62
N ASP A 73 -12.32 33.12 -31.06
CA ASP A 73 -12.53 33.34 -29.62
C ASP A 73 -13.80 32.62 -29.07
N ASP A 74 -14.65 32.08 -29.96
CA ASP A 74 -15.97 31.55 -29.69
C ASP A 74 -16.06 30.01 -29.64
N ILE A 75 -14.95 29.28 -29.86
CA ILE A 75 -14.90 27.83 -29.63
C ILE A 75 -14.68 27.57 -28.12
N LEU A 76 -15.69 27.87 -27.33
CA LEU A 76 -15.83 27.24 -26.02
C LEU A 76 -16.24 25.78 -26.25
N SER A 77 -15.35 24.86 -25.89
CA SER A 77 -15.66 23.44 -25.86
C SER A 77 -16.91 23.20 -25.00
N HIS A 78 -18.00 22.70 -25.59
CA HIS A 78 -19.18 22.21 -24.85
C HIS A 78 -18.94 20.89 -24.10
N ARG A 79 -17.69 20.41 -24.00
CA ARG A 79 -17.39 19.37 -23.00
C ARG A 79 -17.76 19.94 -21.63
N SER A 80 -18.45 19.13 -20.84
CA SER A 80 -18.51 19.34 -19.39
C SER A 80 -17.09 19.65 -18.91
N ASP A 81 -16.92 20.72 -18.14
CA ASP A 81 -15.66 20.96 -17.45
C ASP A 81 -15.19 19.64 -16.83
N SER A 82 -13.89 19.36 -16.92
CA SER A 82 -13.27 18.33 -16.09
C SER A 82 -13.84 18.42 -14.68
N PRO A 83 -14.24 17.31 -14.04
CA PRO A 83 -14.98 17.34 -12.77
C PRO A 83 -14.31 18.34 -11.82
N HIS A 84 -15.06 19.39 -11.46
CA HIS A 84 -14.60 20.61 -10.80
C HIS A 84 -13.28 20.44 -10.05
N LEU A 85 -12.16 20.65 -10.76
CA LEU A 85 -10.85 20.72 -10.13
C LEU A 85 -10.72 22.15 -9.62
N TYR A 86 -10.79 22.28 -8.29
CA TYR A 86 -10.56 23.48 -7.48
C TYR A 86 -11.73 24.47 -7.36
N GLN A 87 -12.76 24.07 -6.61
CA GLN A 87 -13.29 25.01 -5.62
C GLN A 87 -12.34 24.99 -4.41
N PRO A 88 -11.84 26.13 -3.93
CA PRO A 88 -11.16 26.18 -2.64
C PRO A 88 -12.10 25.64 -1.58
N LEU A 89 -11.70 24.56 -0.91
CA LEU A 89 -12.45 24.03 0.23
C LEU A 89 -12.47 25.11 1.31
N SER A 90 -13.57 25.22 2.04
CA SER A 90 -13.59 26.08 3.22
C SER A 90 -12.59 25.54 4.27
N SER A 91 -12.02 26.42 5.10
CA SER A 91 -11.12 26.02 6.20
C SER A 91 -11.72 24.92 7.10
N ASP A 92 -13.05 24.93 7.25
CA ASP A 92 -13.78 23.94 8.04
C ASP A 92 -13.88 22.58 7.32
N GLU A 93 -14.03 22.56 5.99
CA GLU A 93 -14.04 21.33 5.18
C GLU A 93 -12.66 20.69 5.09
N GLU A 94 -11.58 21.47 4.95
CA GLU A 94 -10.21 20.93 4.97
C GLU A 94 -9.91 20.27 6.33
N THR A 95 -10.33 20.91 7.42
CA THR A 95 -10.21 20.36 8.77
C THR A 95 -11.02 19.08 8.93
N LEU A 96 -12.23 19.02 8.36
CA LEU A 96 -13.08 17.83 8.38
C LEU A 96 -12.48 16.68 7.54
N HIS A 97 -11.98 16.97 6.34
CA HIS A 97 -11.29 16.00 5.48
C HIS A 97 -10.09 15.37 6.19
N ALA A 98 -9.24 16.18 6.82
CA ALA A 98 -8.10 15.68 7.60
C ALA A 98 -8.55 14.77 8.76
N ARG A 99 -9.59 15.17 9.49
CA ARG A 99 -10.17 14.34 10.57
C ARG A 99 -10.74 13.02 10.04
N ILE A 100 -11.47 13.05 8.91
CA ILE A 100 -12.00 11.86 8.25
C ILE A 100 -10.87 10.90 7.89
N HIS A 101 -9.79 11.41 7.29
CA HIS A 101 -8.63 10.60 6.92
C HIS A 101 -8.00 9.92 8.14
N VAL A 102 -7.71 10.68 9.20
CA VAL A 102 -7.11 10.13 10.44
C VAL A 102 -8.02 9.06 11.03
N LYS A 103 -9.33 9.33 11.16
CA LYS A 103 -10.25 8.41 11.82
C LYS A 103 -10.53 7.15 10.99
N LEU A 104 -10.66 7.29 9.68
CA LEU A 104 -10.83 6.16 8.77
C LEU A 104 -9.60 5.24 8.83
N LYS A 105 -8.39 5.82 8.86
CA LYS A 105 -7.15 5.06 9.04
C LYS A 105 -7.13 4.30 10.36
N GLU A 106 -7.52 4.93 11.48
CA GLU A 106 -7.62 4.25 12.78
C GLU A 106 -8.56 3.04 12.72
N ILE A 107 -9.76 3.21 12.15
CA ILE A 107 -10.75 2.14 12.01
C ILE A 107 -10.18 1.01 11.14
N MET A 108 -9.60 1.35 9.97
CA MET A 108 -9.03 0.37 9.04
C MET A 108 -7.85 -0.41 9.62
N LEU A 109 -7.14 0.14 10.61
CA LEU A 109 -6.06 -0.56 11.31
C LEU A 109 -6.55 -1.50 12.42
N GLN A 110 -7.81 -1.36 12.85
CA GLN A 110 -8.39 -2.14 13.96
C GLN A 110 -9.25 -3.31 13.50
N VAL A 111 -9.72 -3.29 12.25
CA VAL A 111 -10.67 -4.28 11.71
C VAL A 111 -9.97 -5.24 10.76
N ASP A 112 -10.49 -6.46 10.63
CA ASP A 112 -10.01 -7.39 9.61
C ASP A 112 -10.53 -6.97 8.22
N LEU A 113 -9.62 -6.46 7.38
CA LEU A 113 -9.95 -5.95 6.03
C LEU A 113 -10.46 -7.04 5.09
N ASP A 114 -10.23 -8.32 5.40
CA ASP A 114 -10.75 -9.46 4.66
C ASP A 114 -12.25 -9.70 4.89
N GLU A 115 -12.81 -9.19 5.99
CA GLU A 115 -14.20 -9.45 6.39
C GLU A 115 -15.10 -8.22 6.32
N VAL A 116 -14.51 -7.01 6.31
CA VAL A 116 -15.29 -5.77 6.30
C VAL A 116 -15.56 -5.25 4.90
N THR A 117 -16.72 -4.60 4.72
CA THR A 117 -17.08 -3.91 3.47
C THR A 117 -16.82 -2.41 3.56
N SER A 118 -16.74 -1.70 2.42
CA SER A 118 -16.64 -0.24 2.44
C SER A 118 -17.88 0.45 3.01
N LYS A 119 -19.04 -0.24 3.01
CA LYS A 119 -20.24 0.22 3.71
C LYS A 119 -20.03 0.18 5.23
N PHE A 120 -19.51 -0.93 5.75
CA PHE A 120 -19.21 -1.07 7.19
C PHE A 120 -18.24 0.02 7.68
N LEU A 121 -17.15 0.27 6.92
CA LEU A 121 -16.19 1.32 7.28
C LEU A 121 -16.83 2.71 7.32
N ARG A 122 -17.73 3.02 6.38
CA ARG A 122 -18.48 4.28 6.38
C ARG A 122 -19.41 4.40 7.57
N GLU A 123 -20.14 3.34 7.93
CA GLU A 123 -21.02 3.33 9.10
C GLU A 123 -20.24 3.54 10.41
N GLN A 124 -19.06 2.91 10.54
CA GLN A 124 -18.16 3.15 11.68
C GLN A 124 -17.67 4.60 11.73
N LEU A 125 -17.37 5.19 10.58
CA LEU A 125 -16.96 6.59 10.49
C LEU A 125 -18.10 7.54 10.86
N GLU A 126 -19.31 7.33 10.34
CA GLU A 126 -20.49 8.14 10.69
C GLU A 126 -20.81 8.05 12.19
N ASN A 127 -20.71 6.85 12.78
CA ASN A 127 -20.85 6.65 14.23
C ASN A 127 -19.76 7.38 15.03
N ALA A 128 -18.52 7.39 14.55
CA ALA A 128 -17.43 8.09 15.22
C ALA A 128 -17.58 9.62 15.18
N PHE A 129 -18.17 10.18 14.12
CA PHE A 129 -18.40 11.61 13.98
C PHE A 129 -19.78 12.07 14.47
N GLN A 130 -20.69 11.14 14.79
CA GLN A 130 -22.08 11.40 15.18
C GLN A 130 -22.82 12.27 14.14
N MET A 131 -22.52 12.08 12.86
CA MET A 131 -23.14 12.80 11.75
C MET A 131 -23.15 11.95 10.48
N SER A 132 -24.06 12.29 9.56
CA SER A 132 -24.06 11.70 8.23
C SER A 132 -22.87 12.22 7.41
N LEU A 133 -22.11 11.31 6.82
CA LEU A 133 -21.00 11.59 5.92
C LEU A 133 -21.33 11.21 4.47
N SER A 134 -22.63 11.06 4.17
CA SER A 134 -23.13 10.76 2.83
C SER A 134 -22.62 11.72 1.74
N PRO A 135 -22.51 13.05 1.97
CA PRO A 135 -21.93 13.98 0.99
C PRO A 135 -20.45 13.67 0.66
N TYR A 136 -19.70 13.12 1.61
CA TYR A 136 -18.26 12.82 1.50
C TYR A 136 -17.98 11.40 1.01
N LYS A 137 -19.00 10.68 0.54
CA LYS A 137 -18.87 9.27 0.13
C LYS A 137 -17.74 9.03 -0.87
N GLN A 138 -17.62 9.88 -1.88
CA GLN A 138 -16.57 9.77 -2.91
C GLN A 138 -15.18 9.99 -2.31
N TYR A 139 -15.03 11.05 -1.51
CA TYR A 139 -13.79 11.35 -0.80
C TYR A 139 -13.37 10.19 0.13
N ILE A 140 -14.31 9.62 0.89
CA ILE A 140 -14.04 8.47 1.75
C ILE A 140 -13.60 7.25 0.95
N ASP A 141 -14.24 6.97 -0.19
CA ASP A 141 -13.86 5.84 -1.06
C ASP A 141 -12.45 6.05 -1.64
N ASP A 142 -12.09 7.27 -2.04
CA ASP A 142 -10.76 7.61 -2.56
C ASP A 142 -9.67 7.52 -1.48
N VAL A 143 -9.94 8.07 -0.29
CA VAL A 143 -9.03 8.02 0.86
C VAL A 143 -8.85 6.58 1.33
N MET A 144 -9.90 5.76 1.33
CA MET A 144 -9.81 4.33 1.65
C MET A 144 -8.83 3.62 0.70
N LEU A 145 -8.93 3.86 -0.61
CA LEU A 145 -7.99 3.30 -1.59
C LEU A 145 -6.56 3.83 -1.41
N GLN A 146 -6.39 5.11 -1.06
CA GLN A 146 -5.08 5.67 -0.75
C GLN A 146 -4.46 5.04 0.50
N ILE A 147 -5.24 4.85 1.57
CA ILE A 147 -4.79 4.17 2.79
C ILE A 147 -4.38 2.74 2.48
N LEU A 148 -5.18 2.01 1.69
CA LEU A 148 -4.84 0.65 1.24
C LEU A 148 -3.52 0.66 0.46
N ALA A 149 -3.35 1.57 -0.50
CA ALA A 149 -2.12 1.72 -1.27
C ALA A 149 -0.89 2.04 -0.41
N GLN A 150 -1.06 2.86 0.64
CA GLN A 150 0.02 3.17 1.58
C GLN A 150 0.36 1.99 2.49
N MET A 151 -0.65 1.19 2.86
CA MET A 151 -0.45 -0.06 3.60
C MET A 151 0.24 -1.14 2.75
N ASP A 152 0.13 -1.02 1.43
CA ASP A 152 0.44 -2.04 0.43
C ASP A 152 1.90 -2.07 -0.05
N LYS A 153 2.74 -1.03 0.16
CA LYS A 153 4.17 -1.13 -0.22
C LYS A 153 5.04 -1.64 0.93
N PRO A 154 6.08 -2.44 0.64
CA PRO A 154 7.07 -2.80 1.64
C PRO A 154 7.89 -1.55 1.97
N THR A 155 8.04 -1.27 3.24
CA THR A 155 8.76 -0.09 3.71
C THR A 155 10.23 -0.45 3.92
N MET A 156 11.13 0.22 3.21
CA MET A 156 12.56 0.12 3.49
C MET A 156 12.86 0.78 4.85
N ILE A 157 13.35 -0.01 5.80
CA ILE A 157 13.71 0.46 7.15
C ILE A 157 15.20 0.78 7.19
N LEU A 158 16.03 -0.13 6.66
CA LEU A 158 17.47 0.04 6.45
C LEU A 158 17.81 -0.39 5.01
N PRO A 159 19.01 -0.06 4.49
CA PRO A 159 19.41 -0.45 3.14
C PRO A 159 19.26 -1.93 2.81
N HIS A 160 19.35 -2.82 3.81
CA HIS A 160 19.21 -4.28 3.68
C HIS A 160 17.94 -4.85 4.32
N LEU A 161 17.02 -4.01 4.84
CA LEU A 161 15.88 -4.47 5.64
C LEU A 161 14.58 -3.78 5.22
N TYR A 162 13.60 -4.58 4.83
CA TYR A 162 12.25 -4.15 4.51
C TYR A 162 11.23 -4.72 5.50
N LEU A 163 10.18 -3.95 5.78
CA LEU A 163 9.03 -4.32 6.58
C LEU A 163 7.76 -4.30 5.71
N GLY A 164 7.02 -5.41 5.69
CA GLY A 164 5.82 -5.51 4.84
C GLY A 164 4.74 -6.44 5.37
N SER A 165 3.70 -6.60 4.54
CA SER A 165 2.55 -7.49 4.70
C SER A 165 2.72 -8.77 3.86
N GLU A 166 1.73 -9.67 3.92
CA GLU A 166 1.67 -10.86 3.08
C GLU A 166 1.59 -10.52 1.58
N TRP A 167 0.97 -9.38 1.24
CA TRP A 167 0.88 -8.89 -0.13
C TRP A 167 2.25 -8.52 -0.69
N ASN A 168 3.11 -7.94 0.15
CA ASN A 168 4.50 -7.69 -0.24
C ASN A 168 5.27 -8.99 -0.46
N ALA A 169 5.01 -9.99 0.37
CA ALA A 169 5.65 -11.30 0.26
C ALA A 169 5.14 -12.11 -0.94
N SER A 170 3.94 -11.84 -1.46
CA SER A 170 3.37 -12.49 -2.63
C SER A 170 3.65 -11.77 -3.95
N ASN A 171 4.36 -10.64 -3.93
CA ASN A 171 4.70 -9.86 -5.12
C ASN A 171 6.13 -10.17 -5.61
N PHE A 172 6.28 -11.22 -6.42
CA PHE A 172 7.59 -11.68 -6.92
C PHE A 172 8.42 -10.57 -7.58
N GLU A 173 7.80 -9.76 -8.44
CA GLU A 173 8.49 -8.70 -9.18
C GLU A 173 9.03 -7.61 -8.25
N GLU A 174 8.25 -7.21 -7.25
CA GLU A 174 8.66 -6.22 -6.26
C GLU A 174 9.77 -6.74 -5.35
N LEU A 175 9.71 -8.02 -4.95
CA LEU A 175 10.79 -8.67 -4.21
C LEU A 175 12.10 -8.65 -5.01
N LYS A 176 12.06 -8.98 -6.30
CA LYS A 176 13.25 -8.96 -7.16
C LYS A 176 13.77 -7.55 -7.40
N ALA A 177 12.88 -6.58 -7.66
CA ALA A 177 13.23 -5.18 -7.87
C ALA A 177 13.93 -4.56 -6.64
N ASN A 178 13.51 -4.97 -5.42
CA ASN A 178 14.10 -4.53 -4.16
C ASN A 178 15.35 -5.34 -3.74
N ASN A 179 15.90 -6.19 -4.62
CA ASN A 179 17.03 -7.08 -4.33
C ASN A 179 16.80 -7.95 -3.07
N ILE A 180 15.55 -8.39 -2.84
CA ILE A 180 15.25 -9.32 -1.76
C ILE A 180 15.81 -10.70 -2.12
N GLY A 181 16.66 -11.23 -1.24
CA GLY A 181 17.12 -12.63 -1.28
C GLY A 181 16.57 -13.47 -0.13
N TYR A 182 16.12 -12.78 0.94
CA TYR A 182 15.75 -13.38 2.22
C TYR A 182 14.35 -12.92 2.60
N VAL A 183 13.50 -13.86 3.01
CA VAL A 183 12.13 -13.57 3.47
C VAL A 183 11.93 -14.18 4.86
N LEU A 184 11.69 -13.32 5.83
CA LEU A 184 11.37 -13.68 7.21
C LEU A 184 9.84 -13.57 7.40
N ASN A 185 9.18 -14.73 7.45
CA ASN A 185 7.75 -14.85 7.67
C ASN A 185 7.46 -15.02 9.17
N VAL A 186 6.88 -13.99 9.78
CA VAL A 186 6.51 -13.93 11.21
C VAL A 186 4.99 -14.10 11.36
N SER A 187 4.46 -15.17 10.77
CA SER A 187 3.04 -15.53 10.89
C SER A 187 2.87 -17.04 10.91
N ARG A 188 1.77 -17.51 11.50
CA ARG A 188 1.45 -18.94 11.51
C ARG A 188 0.64 -19.35 10.29
N GLU A 189 -0.26 -18.47 9.89
CA GLU A 189 -1.34 -18.66 8.93
C GLU A 189 -0.94 -18.41 7.46
N ILE A 190 0.24 -17.85 7.19
CA ILE A 190 0.70 -17.55 5.82
C ILE A 190 1.82 -18.49 5.44
N ASP A 191 1.69 -19.06 4.24
CA ASP A 191 2.72 -19.91 3.65
C ASP A 191 3.70 -19.11 2.78
N ASN A 192 4.82 -19.76 2.47
CA ASN A 192 5.84 -19.17 1.62
C ASN A 192 5.38 -19.19 0.16
N PHE A 193 5.25 -18.02 -0.45
CA PHE A 193 4.74 -17.88 -1.81
C PHE A 193 5.70 -18.40 -2.89
N PHE A 194 7.02 -18.29 -2.68
CA PHE A 194 8.03 -18.60 -3.71
C PHE A 194 9.18 -19.48 -3.18
N PRO A 195 8.89 -20.70 -2.67
CA PRO A 195 9.92 -21.61 -2.20
C PRO A 195 10.92 -21.92 -3.34
N GLY A 196 12.21 -21.86 -3.03
CA GLY A 196 13.30 -22.08 -4.00
C GLY A 196 13.81 -20.82 -4.71
N HIS A 197 13.07 -19.71 -4.67
CA HIS A 197 13.54 -18.42 -5.23
C HIS A 197 14.18 -17.49 -4.19
N PHE A 198 13.72 -17.59 -2.95
CA PHE A 198 14.25 -16.83 -1.81
C PHE A 198 14.61 -17.79 -0.69
N LYS A 199 15.55 -17.39 0.16
CA LYS A 199 15.81 -18.09 1.41
C LYS A 199 14.75 -17.66 2.43
N TYR A 200 14.09 -18.63 3.05
CA TYR A 200 13.03 -18.37 4.03
C TYR A 200 13.45 -18.72 5.44
N LEU A 201 13.03 -17.89 6.39
CA LEU A 201 12.93 -18.24 7.80
C LEU A 201 11.47 -18.05 8.25
N ASN A 202 10.91 -19.06 8.92
CA ASN A 202 9.55 -19.03 9.45
C ASN A 202 9.58 -18.93 10.97
N VAL A 203 8.86 -17.96 11.52
CA VAL A 203 8.51 -17.81 12.94
C VAL A 203 6.99 -17.92 13.04
N ARG A 204 6.50 -19.14 13.30
CA ARG A 204 5.07 -19.49 13.22
C ARG A 204 4.32 -19.06 14.50
N VAL A 205 3.92 -17.79 14.56
CA VAL A 205 3.17 -17.21 15.69
C VAL A 205 1.88 -16.50 15.24
N HIS A 206 0.85 -16.55 16.10
CA HIS A 206 -0.36 -15.74 15.96
C HIS A 206 -0.16 -14.34 16.54
N ASP A 207 -1.02 -13.38 16.16
CA ASP A 207 -0.95 -11.99 16.63
C ASP A 207 -1.70 -11.79 17.95
N HIS A 208 -1.37 -12.60 18.95
CA HIS A 208 -1.99 -12.54 20.26
C HIS A 208 -1.00 -12.05 21.32
N ASP A 209 -1.51 -11.49 22.41
CA ASP A 209 -0.68 -10.94 23.50
C ASP A 209 0.10 -12.02 24.27
N ASP A 210 -0.32 -13.29 24.19
CA ASP A 210 0.33 -14.45 24.80
C ASP A 210 1.40 -15.11 23.92
N ALA A 211 1.54 -14.67 22.66
CA ALA A 211 2.54 -15.20 21.74
C ALA A 211 3.95 -14.73 22.15
N ASP A 212 4.92 -15.63 22.12
CA ASP A 212 6.29 -15.38 22.56
C ASP A 212 7.23 -15.21 21.36
N LEU A 213 7.54 -13.95 21.04
CA LEU A 213 8.52 -13.54 20.02
C LEU A 213 9.92 -13.33 20.61
N LEU A 214 10.02 -13.06 21.91
CA LEU A 214 11.26 -12.72 22.60
C LEU A 214 12.36 -13.78 22.37
N LYS A 215 12.01 -15.07 22.48
CA LYS A 215 12.96 -16.18 22.26
C LYS A 215 13.45 -16.31 20.82
N GLU A 216 12.70 -15.79 19.85
CA GLU A 216 13.00 -15.92 18.43
C GLU A 216 13.90 -14.78 17.92
N TRP A 217 14.00 -13.66 18.63
CA TRP A 217 14.70 -12.47 18.15
C TRP A 217 16.20 -12.66 17.91
N GLU A 218 16.86 -13.56 18.65
CA GLU A 218 18.25 -13.92 18.38
C GLU A 218 18.40 -14.61 17.01
N LYS A 219 17.47 -15.52 16.69
CA LYS A 219 17.44 -16.26 15.44
C LYS A 219 17.10 -15.35 14.26
N THR A 220 16.11 -14.48 14.41
CA THR A 220 15.73 -13.51 13.37
C THR A 220 16.84 -12.50 13.11
N PHE A 221 17.53 -12.03 14.16
CA PHE A 221 18.68 -11.13 14.03
C PHE A 221 19.78 -11.74 13.16
N ARG A 222 20.17 -12.99 13.42
CA ARG A 222 21.18 -13.69 12.63
C ARG A 222 20.75 -13.84 11.16
N PHE A 223 19.49 -14.15 10.92
CA PHE A 223 18.96 -14.31 9.56
C PHE A 223 18.99 -13.00 8.77
N ILE A 224 18.61 -11.88 9.39
CA ILE A 224 18.68 -10.55 8.75
C ILE A 224 20.15 -10.16 8.47
N ASN A 225 21.06 -10.44 9.41
CA ASN A 225 22.49 -10.17 9.22
C ASN A 225 23.15 -11.09 8.18
N GLU A 226 22.63 -12.30 7.99
CA GLU A 226 23.05 -13.16 6.87
C GLU A 226 22.68 -12.53 5.53
N ALA A 227 21.47 -11.96 5.39
CA ALA A 227 21.08 -11.24 4.18
C ALA A 227 22.01 -10.06 3.90
N LYS A 228 22.27 -9.25 4.93
CA LYS A 228 23.21 -8.12 4.89
C LYS A 228 24.60 -8.56 4.43
N ALA A 229 25.14 -9.63 5.00
CA ALA A 229 26.47 -10.16 4.66
C ALA A 229 26.58 -10.65 3.21
N ASN A 230 25.46 -11.11 2.62
CA ASN A 230 25.39 -11.55 1.24
C ASN A 230 25.04 -10.43 0.24
N ASN A 231 25.05 -9.16 0.68
CA ASN A 231 24.63 -7.99 -0.13
C ASN A 231 23.21 -8.16 -0.71
N GLN A 232 22.32 -8.82 0.04
CA GLN A 232 20.91 -8.97 -0.30
C GLN A 232 20.05 -8.30 0.75
N CYS A 233 18.83 -7.94 0.35
CA CYS A 233 17.84 -7.40 1.26
C CYS A 233 17.00 -8.53 1.89
N CYS A 234 16.55 -8.29 3.12
CA CYS A 234 15.62 -9.13 3.84
C CYS A 234 14.24 -8.46 3.95
N LEU A 235 13.19 -9.13 3.49
CA LEU A 235 11.80 -8.73 3.79
C LEU A 235 11.35 -9.43 5.07
N VAL A 236 10.95 -8.66 6.08
CA VAL A 236 10.27 -9.15 7.27
C VAL A 236 8.78 -8.86 7.13
N HIS A 237 7.95 -9.90 7.13
CA HIS A 237 6.50 -9.74 6.96
C HIS A 237 5.69 -10.60 7.94
N CYS A 238 4.43 -10.21 8.13
CA CYS A 238 3.39 -11.02 8.75
C CYS A 238 2.13 -10.90 7.87
N LYS A 239 0.91 -10.97 8.44
CA LYS A 239 -0.33 -10.68 7.69
C LYS A 239 -0.40 -9.22 7.25
N MET A 240 -0.52 -8.31 8.20
CA MET A 240 -0.75 -6.89 7.89
C MET A 240 0.51 -6.01 7.85
N GLY A 241 1.65 -6.52 8.32
CA GLY A 241 2.86 -5.69 8.45
C GLY A 241 2.74 -4.60 9.52
N ILE A 242 1.95 -4.87 10.58
CA ILE A 242 1.60 -3.89 11.64
C ILE A 242 2.18 -4.27 13.00
N SER A 243 1.99 -5.51 13.45
CA SER A 243 2.32 -5.96 14.81
C SER A 243 3.51 -6.94 14.81
N ARG A 244 3.31 -8.23 14.53
CA ARG A 244 4.35 -9.28 14.58
C ARG A 244 5.68 -8.95 13.86
N SER A 245 5.61 -8.60 12.57
CA SER A 245 6.80 -8.27 11.78
C SER A 245 7.43 -6.94 12.22
N ALA A 246 6.61 -5.96 12.61
CA ALA A 246 7.09 -4.70 13.14
C ALA A 246 7.85 -4.91 14.46
N SER A 247 7.32 -5.70 15.39
CA SER A 247 8.00 -6.06 16.64
C SER A 247 9.37 -6.69 16.39
N THR A 248 9.45 -7.58 15.40
CA THR A 248 10.72 -8.23 15.02
C THR A 248 11.73 -7.24 14.44
N VAL A 249 11.27 -6.28 13.62
CA VAL A 249 12.12 -5.20 13.09
C VAL A 249 12.57 -4.25 14.19
N LEU A 250 11.70 -3.91 15.15
CA LEU A 250 12.05 -3.08 16.29
C LEU A 250 13.15 -3.75 17.13
N ALA A 251 12.98 -5.03 17.48
CA ALA A 251 14.00 -5.80 18.18
C ALA A 251 15.34 -5.86 17.41
N TYR A 252 15.29 -5.99 16.08
CA TYR A 252 16.48 -5.92 15.24
C TYR A 252 17.19 -4.56 15.36
N LEU A 253 16.47 -3.45 15.23
CA LEU A 253 17.05 -2.10 15.34
C LEU A 253 17.65 -1.83 16.73
N MET A 254 16.95 -2.26 17.78
CA MET A 254 17.44 -2.13 19.15
C MET A 254 18.80 -2.81 19.32
N LYS A 255 18.97 -4.00 18.74
CA LYS A 255 20.22 -4.77 18.84
C LYS A 255 21.31 -4.33 17.86
N GLU A 256 20.97 -4.01 16.61
CA GLU A 256 21.96 -3.65 15.57
C GLU A 256 22.49 -2.22 15.77
N ASN A 257 21.63 -1.29 16.18
CA ASN A 257 21.95 0.13 16.25
C ASN A 257 22.07 0.65 17.69
N ASN A 258 21.96 -0.22 18.70
CA ASN A 258 21.87 0.17 20.12
C ASN A 258 20.76 1.20 20.39
N HIS A 259 19.66 1.12 19.65
CA HIS A 259 18.52 2.01 19.86
C HIS A 259 17.75 1.60 21.12
N SER A 260 17.23 2.59 21.85
CA SER A 260 16.16 2.33 22.82
C SER A 260 14.89 1.83 22.09
N PHE A 261 13.96 1.20 22.81
CA PHE A 261 12.66 0.85 22.25
C PHE A 261 11.94 2.09 21.69
N ALA A 262 12.04 3.24 22.38
CA ALA A 262 11.45 4.49 21.94
C ALA A 262 12.06 4.98 20.62
N ASP A 263 13.39 4.99 20.50
CA ASP A 263 14.10 5.43 19.29
C ASP A 263 13.81 4.49 18.12
N ALA A 264 13.82 3.17 18.36
CA ALA A 264 13.47 2.19 17.33
C ALA A 264 12.02 2.37 16.87
N LEU A 265 11.08 2.59 17.79
CA LEU A 265 9.67 2.81 17.48
C LEU A 265 9.47 4.08 16.65
N GLU A 266 10.10 5.18 17.02
CA GLU A 266 10.06 6.44 16.27
C GLU A 266 10.67 6.26 14.87
N HIS A 267 11.84 5.62 14.79
CA HIS A 267 12.53 5.37 13.53
C HIS A 267 11.68 4.57 12.54
N VAL A 268 10.96 3.55 13.01
CA VAL A 268 10.08 2.75 12.15
C VAL A 268 8.78 3.49 11.88
N LYS A 269 8.18 4.20 12.85
CA LYS A 269 6.93 4.95 12.65
C LYS A 269 7.06 6.07 11.62
N THR A 270 8.20 6.76 11.57
CA THR A 270 8.46 7.80 10.57
C THR A 270 8.46 7.26 9.14
N ARG A 271 8.77 5.96 8.95
CA ARG A 271 8.78 5.29 7.65
C ARG A 271 7.50 4.51 7.38
N ARG A 272 6.94 3.84 8.39
CA ARG A 272 5.72 3.04 8.34
C ARG A 272 4.79 3.43 9.49
N SER A 273 4.02 4.50 9.28
CA SER A 273 3.15 5.09 10.31
C SER A 273 2.08 4.15 10.89
N CYS A 274 1.74 3.07 10.19
CA CYS A 274 0.74 2.10 10.64
C CYS A 274 1.26 1.08 11.65
N ILE A 275 2.56 1.05 11.97
CA ILE A 275 3.06 0.05 12.91
C ILE A 275 2.46 0.23 14.30
N ASN A 276 1.96 -0.88 14.85
CA ASN A 276 1.33 -0.93 16.15
C ASN A 276 1.48 -2.34 16.74
N PRO A 277 2.65 -2.69 17.32
CA PRO A 277 2.80 -3.91 18.10
C PRO A 277 1.69 -4.05 19.14
N ASN A 278 1.17 -5.27 19.30
CA ASN A 278 0.21 -5.59 20.36
C ASN A 278 0.81 -5.40 21.77
N GLY A 279 -0.03 -5.49 22.80
CA GLY A 279 0.39 -5.22 24.19
C GLY A 279 1.45 -6.21 24.67
N GLY A 280 1.28 -7.50 24.34
CA GLY A 280 2.24 -8.55 24.67
C GLY A 280 3.63 -8.31 24.07
N PHE A 281 3.69 -7.95 22.80
CA PHE A 281 4.95 -7.69 22.10
C PHE A 281 5.63 -6.41 22.57
N ARG A 282 4.88 -5.36 22.92
CA ARG A 282 5.46 -4.15 23.53
C ARG A 282 6.15 -4.48 24.85
N ASN A 283 5.50 -5.27 25.70
CA ASN A 283 6.10 -5.72 26.96
C ASN A 283 7.36 -6.55 26.72
N GLN A 284 7.34 -7.45 25.74
CA GLN A 284 8.52 -8.23 25.35
C GLN A 284 9.66 -7.35 24.84
N LEU A 285 9.37 -6.29 24.06
CA LEU A 285 10.39 -5.35 23.58
C LEU A 285 11.03 -4.58 24.73
N LEU A 286 10.25 -4.13 25.72
CA LEU A 286 10.78 -3.50 26.93
C LEU A 286 11.66 -4.46 27.74
N ILE A 287 11.26 -5.73 27.87
CA ILE A 287 12.09 -6.77 28.50
C ILE A 287 13.40 -6.94 27.73
N TYR A 288 13.34 -6.95 26.40
CA TYR A 288 14.50 -7.11 25.53
C TYR A 288 15.47 -5.94 25.61
N GLU A 289 14.97 -4.71 25.71
CA GLU A 289 15.79 -3.53 25.99
C GLU A 289 16.63 -3.72 27.27
N GLY A 290 16.00 -4.18 28.35
CA GLY A 290 16.70 -4.49 29.59
C GLY A 290 17.76 -5.59 29.44
N ILE A 291 17.47 -6.64 28.65
CA ILE A 291 18.43 -7.72 28.34
C ILE A 291 19.62 -7.19 27.54
N LEU A 292 19.40 -6.28 26.59
CA LEU A 292 20.47 -5.68 25.78
C LEU A 292 21.34 -4.72 26.60
N ALA A 293 20.75 -3.95 27.51
CA ALA A 293 21.49 -3.02 28.38
C ALA A 293 22.36 -3.73 29.43
N ALA A 294 22.04 -4.98 29.77
CA ALA A 294 22.77 -5.78 30.76
C ALA A 294 23.98 -6.57 30.17
N LYS A 295 24.20 -6.49 28.85
CA LYS A 295 25.32 -7.15 28.14
C LYS A 295 26.43 -6.17 27.81
#